data_AF-A0A969MJ70-F1
#
_entry.id   AF-A0A969MJ70-F1
#
_cell.length_a   1.000
_cell.length_b   1.000
_cell.length_c   1.000
_cell.angle_alpha   90.00
_cell.angle_beta   90.00
_cell.angle_gamma   90.00
#
_symmetry.space_group_name_H-M   'P 1'
#
loop_
_entity.id
_entity.type
_entity.pdbx_description
1 polymer ?
#
loop_
_entity_poly.entity_id
_entity_poly.type
_entity_poly.pdbx_seq_one_letter_code
_entity_poly.pdbx_strand_id
1 'polypeptide(L)'
;MHPRYKVKYKILPSTSICNALEQNSAEINRKKIFYDELEKSILEQGFINPIMVNAGFCPTISKRYLPKHMVENKNEILVCCKWGGSRLYIAQKHQLDIPCLISDFIGKFVEPELDLATTQTMLYAIREIVVTDVGLWAKV
;
A
#
# COMPACT_ATOMS: atom_id res chain seq x y z
N MET A 1 -5.75 -22.07 -9.61
CA MET A 1 -4.78 -21.30 -10.41
C MET A 1 -4.60 -19.94 -9.75
N HIS A 2 -3.39 -19.58 -9.30
CA HIS A 2 -3.13 -18.19 -8.92
C HIS A 2 -3.11 -17.35 -10.19
N PRO A 3 -3.88 -16.25 -10.26
CA PRO A 3 -3.83 -15.38 -11.41
C PRO A 3 -2.41 -14.83 -11.56
N ARG A 4 -1.83 -14.95 -12.77
CA ARG A 4 -0.52 -14.38 -13.07
C ARG A 4 -0.65 -12.86 -13.03
N TYR A 5 0.24 -12.19 -12.31
CA TYR A 5 0.35 -10.74 -12.28
C TYR A 5 1.77 -10.33 -12.63
N LYS A 6 1.91 -9.09 -13.07
CA LYS A 6 3.20 -8.44 -13.32
C LYS A 6 3.52 -7.49 -12.18
N VAL A 7 4.77 -7.45 -11.72
CA VAL A 7 5.18 -6.48 -10.69
C VAL A 7 5.71 -5.22 -11.37
N LYS A 8 5.19 -4.08 -10.93
CA LYS A 8 5.58 -2.75 -11.42
C LYS A 8 5.96 -1.86 -10.26
N TYR A 9 6.84 -0.90 -10.50
CA TYR A 9 7.08 0.20 -9.58
C TYR A 9 6.55 1.49 -10.17
N LYS A 10 5.77 2.25 -9.39
CA LYS A 10 5.25 3.56 -9.82
C LYS A 10 5.02 4.46 -8.63
N ILE A 11 5.22 5.75 -8.82
CA ILE A 11 4.76 6.78 -7.91
C ILE A 11 3.35 7.18 -8.35
N LEU A 12 2.38 7.08 -7.45
CA LEU A 12 0.97 7.33 -7.74
C LEU A 12 0.39 8.35 -6.76
N PRO A 13 -0.61 9.16 -7.18
CA PRO A 13 -1.39 9.96 -6.25
C PRO A 13 -2.06 9.07 -5.22
N SER A 14 -1.84 9.35 -3.93
CA SER A 14 -2.40 8.54 -2.84
C SER A 14 -3.93 8.47 -2.85
N THR A 15 -4.58 9.52 -3.38
CA THR A 15 -6.03 9.61 -3.58
C THR A 15 -6.58 8.64 -4.63
N SER A 16 -5.72 8.11 -5.52
CA SER A 16 -6.11 7.11 -6.53
C SER A 16 -6.13 5.68 -5.98
N ILE A 17 -5.67 5.46 -4.75
CA ILE A 17 -5.50 4.14 -4.14
C ILE A 17 -6.50 3.98 -3.01
N CYS A 18 -7.30 2.91 -3.06
CA CYS A 18 -8.19 2.53 -1.97
C CYS A 18 -7.38 1.87 -0.83
N ASN A 19 -7.47 2.43 0.37
CA ASN A 19 -6.83 1.88 1.56
C ASN A 19 -7.74 0.82 2.22
N ALA A 20 -7.50 -0.46 1.96
CA ALA A 20 -8.35 -1.55 2.46
C ALA A 20 -8.37 -1.67 3.98
N LEU A 21 -7.27 -1.22 4.62
CA LEU A 21 -7.05 -1.34 6.05
C LEU A 21 -7.70 -0.20 6.82
N GLU A 22 -8.25 0.79 6.11
CA GLU A 22 -8.93 1.92 6.69
C GLU A 22 -10.35 1.52 7.10
N GLN A 23 -10.50 1.05 8.35
CA GLN A 23 -11.83 0.73 8.90
C GLN A 23 -12.03 1.15 10.36
N ASN A 24 -11.03 1.66 11.10
CA ASN A 24 -11.30 2.01 12.51
C ASN A 24 -10.42 3.13 13.08
N SER A 25 -11.02 4.30 13.28
CA SER A 25 -10.41 5.43 14.03
C SER A 25 -9.96 5.03 15.44
N ALA A 26 -10.60 4.04 16.06
CA ALA A 26 -10.16 3.52 17.35
C ALA A 26 -8.81 2.80 17.28
N GLU A 27 -8.47 2.14 16.17
CA GLU A 27 -7.17 1.50 15.99
C GLU A 27 -6.07 2.54 15.76
N ILE A 28 -6.35 3.58 14.97
CA ILE A 28 -5.45 4.72 14.77
C ILE A 28 -5.14 5.37 16.11
N ASN A 29 -6.16 5.64 16.93
CA ASN A 29 -5.97 6.23 18.26
C ASN A 29 -5.13 5.35 19.19
N ARG A 30 -5.29 4.01 19.16
CA ARG A 30 -4.46 3.08 19.94
C ARG A 30 -2.99 3.10 19.52
N LYS A 31 -2.71 3.43 18.26
CA LYS A 31 -1.35 3.47 17.68
C LYS A 31 -0.88 4.91 17.43
N LYS A 32 -1.47 5.91 18.10
CA LYS A 32 -1.24 7.33 17.80
C LYS A 32 0.25 7.71 17.74
N ILE A 33 1.04 7.27 18.72
CA ILE A 33 2.49 7.57 18.78
C ILE A 33 3.21 7.08 17.51
N PHE A 34 2.94 5.84 17.10
CA PHE A 34 3.53 5.28 15.87
C PHE A 34 3.13 6.08 14.63
N TYR A 35 1.86 6.48 14.51
CA TYR A 35 1.40 7.30 13.38
C TYR A 35 2.04 8.68 13.37
N ASP A 36 2.19 9.32 14.53
CA ASP A 36 2.81 10.65 14.64
C ASP A 36 4.30 10.62 14.25
N GLU A 37 5.05 9.60 14.70
CA GLU A 37 6.48 9.44 14.35
C GLU A 37 6.66 9.09 12.87
N LEU A 38 5.83 8.19 12.34
CA LEU A 38 5.83 7.85 10.93
C LEU A 38 5.46 9.04 10.05
N GLU A 39 4.46 9.83 10.46
CA GLU A 39 4.03 11.04 9.77
C GLU A 39 5.16 12.08 9.74
N LYS A 40 5.80 12.33 10.87
CA LYS A 40 6.98 13.21 10.95
C LYS A 40 8.08 12.75 10.00
N SER A 41 8.43 11.46 10.04
CA SER A 41 9.47 10.89 9.19
C SER A 41 9.16 11.06 7.69
N ILE A 42 7.91 10.78 7.27
CA ILE A 42 7.48 10.95 5.88
C ILE A 42 7.56 12.42 5.45
N LEU A 43 7.15 13.35 6.30
CA LEU A 43 7.17 14.78 5.96
C LEU A 43 8.59 15.37 5.92
N GLU A 44 9.51 14.86 6.74
CA GLU A 44 10.89 15.34 6.79
C GLU A 44 11.78 14.69 5.72
N GLN A 45 11.61 13.38 5.48
CA GLN A 45 12.54 12.56 4.69
C GLN A 45 11.90 11.97 3.43
N GLY A 46 10.59 12.09 3.28
CA GLY A 46 9.84 11.41 2.21
C GLY A 46 9.62 9.93 2.47
N PHE A 47 9.09 9.23 1.48
CA PHE A 47 8.83 7.79 1.57
C PHE A 47 10.09 6.98 1.29
N ILE A 48 10.66 6.37 2.34
CA ILE A 48 11.81 5.47 2.21
C ILE A 48 11.42 4.16 1.50
N ASN A 49 10.21 3.64 1.80
CA ASN A 49 9.77 2.33 1.32
C ASN A 49 8.43 2.41 0.59
N PRO A 50 8.29 1.70 -0.55
CA PRO A 50 7.03 1.65 -1.28
C PRO A 50 5.95 0.88 -0.51
N ILE A 51 4.69 1.18 -0.82
CA ILE A 51 3.54 0.38 -0.38
C ILE A 51 3.21 -0.72 -1.38
N MET A 52 2.47 -1.75 -0.97
CA MET A 52 2.00 -2.79 -1.88
C MET A 52 0.57 -2.50 -2.35
N VAL A 53 0.38 -2.46 -3.66
CA VAL A 53 -0.91 -2.18 -4.31
C VAL A 53 -1.27 -3.33 -5.24
N ASN A 54 -2.52 -3.76 -5.22
CA ASN A 54 -3.05 -4.65 -6.24
C ASN A 54 -3.86 -3.85 -7.25
N ALA A 55 -3.60 -4.05 -8.54
CA ALA A 55 -4.41 -3.49 -9.62
C ALA A 55 -5.37 -4.54 -10.19
N GLY A 56 -6.66 -4.20 -10.26
CA GLY A 56 -7.70 -5.06 -10.86
C GLY A 56 -8.16 -6.26 -10.02
N PHE A 57 -7.52 -6.55 -8.89
CA PHE A 57 -7.90 -7.66 -8.01
C PHE A 57 -7.70 -7.31 -6.53
N CYS A 58 -8.70 -7.59 -5.69
CA CYS A 58 -8.53 -7.59 -4.24
C CYS A 58 -9.32 -8.74 -3.61
N PRO A 59 -8.66 -9.79 -3.08
CA PRO A 59 -9.36 -10.95 -2.52
C PRO A 59 -9.98 -10.65 -1.14
N THR A 60 -9.48 -9.65 -0.43
CA THR A 60 -9.82 -9.35 0.97
C THR A 60 -10.83 -8.22 1.13
N ILE A 61 -11.02 -7.38 0.11
CA ILE A 61 -12.04 -6.32 0.14
C ILE A 61 -13.36 -6.85 -0.40
N SER A 62 -14.40 -6.78 0.43
CA SER A 62 -15.77 -6.80 -0.07
C SER A 62 -15.99 -5.59 -0.98
N LYS A 63 -16.57 -5.79 -2.18
CA LYS A 63 -16.88 -4.72 -3.14
C LYS A 63 -17.57 -3.49 -2.51
N ARG A 64 -18.23 -3.66 -1.37
CA ARG A 64 -18.88 -2.60 -0.60
C ARG A 64 -17.93 -1.52 -0.06
N TYR A 65 -16.64 -1.81 0.10
CA TYR A 65 -15.64 -0.86 0.59
C TYR A 65 -14.81 -0.22 -0.53
N LEU A 66 -15.04 -0.61 -1.78
CA LEU A 66 -14.42 0.08 -2.91
C LEU A 66 -15.21 1.37 -3.22
N PRO A 67 -14.53 2.45 -3.61
CA PRO A 67 -15.19 3.61 -4.20
C PRO A 67 -16.07 3.20 -5.38
N LYS A 68 -17.21 3.88 -5.55
CA LYS A 68 -18.22 3.52 -6.57
C LYS A 68 -17.63 3.38 -7.98
N HIS A 69 -16.75 4.30 -8.38
CA HIS A 69 -16.07 4.25 -9.69
C HIS A 69 -15.23 2.98 -9.88
N MET A 70 -14.56 2.48 -8.84
CA MET A 70 -13.80 1.22 -8.89
C MET A 70 -14.70 -0.03 -8.89
N VAL A 71 -15.90 0.06 -8.33
CA VAL A 71 -16.90 -1.02 -8.40
C VAL A 71 -17.43 -1.15 -9.82
N GLU A 72 -17.68 -0.02 -10.48
CA GLU A 72 -18.21 0.05 -11.84
C GLU A 72 -17.15 -0.28 -12.90
N ASN A 73 -15.91 0.16 -12.69
CA ASN A 73 -14.79 -0.09 -13.59
C ASN A 73 -13.65 -0.86 -12.91
N LYS A 74 -13.54 -2.16 -13.20
CA LYS A 74 -12.47 -2.99 -12.66
C LYS A 74 -11.06 -2.52 -13.06
N ASN A 75 -10.93 -1.79 -14.16
CA ASN A 75 -9.65 -1.22 -14.58
C ASN A 75 -9.19 -0.06 -13.71
N GLU A 76 -10.06 0.47 -12.84
CA GLU A 76 -9.73 1.54 -11.89
C GLU A 76 -9.34 1.03 -10.51
N ILE A 77 -9.55 -0.26 -10.22
CA ILE A 77 -9.21 -0.85 -8.92
C ILE A 77 -7.71 -0.72 -8.67
N LEU A 78 -7.35 0.04 -7.64
CA LEU A 78 -6.02 0.12 -7.03
C LEU A 78 -6.21 0.02 -5.52
N VAL A 79 -5.72 -1.06 -4.91
CA VAL A 79 -6.00 -1.34 -3.50
C VAL A 79 -4.72 -1.66 -2.74
N CYS A 80 -4.49 -0.95 -1.64
CA CYS A 80 -3.48 -1.32 -0.64
C CYS A 80 -4.14 -2.20 0.43
N CYS A 81 -3.89 -3.52 0.37
CA CYS A 81 -4.62 -4.50 1.19
C CYS A 81 -3.89 -5.07 2.40
N LYS A 82 -2.56 -4.96 2.46
CA LYS A 82 -1.79 -5.72 3.46
C LYS A 82 -0.57 -5.00 4.01
N TRP A 83 0.16 -4.26 3.17
CA TRP A 83 1.45 -3.67 3.57
C TRP A 83 1.51 -2.20 3.15
N GLY A 84 1.72 -1.33 4.14
CA GLY A 84 1.83 0.11 3.90
C GLY A 84 0.55 0.92 4.07
N GLY A 85 -0.51 0.35 4.67
CA GLY A 85 -1.76 1.07 4.92
C GLY A 85 -1.60 2.33 5.79
N SER A 86 -0.69 2.30 6.77
CA SER A 86 -0.36 3.47 7.60
C SER A 86 0.34 4.58 6.80
N ARG A 87 1.30 4.21 5.93
CA ARG A 87 1.96 5.13 4.99
C ARG A 87 0.95 5.72 4.00
N LEU A 88 0.04 4.90 3.47
CA LEU A 88 -1.01 5.36 2.57
C LEU A 88 -1.96 6.33 3.28
N TYR A 89 -2.36 6.03 4.52
CA TYR A 89 -3.20 6.93 5.33
C TYR A 89 -2.56 8.31 5.49
N ILE A 90 -1.29 8.36 5.86
CA ILE A 90 -0.54 9.62 6.00
C ILE A 90 -0.44 10.34 4.65
N ALA A 91 -0.14 9.61 3.57
CA ALA A 91 -0.09 10.18 2.23
C ALA A 91 -1.43 10.80 1.82
N GLN A 92 -2.55 10.13 2.09
CA GLN A 92 -3.90 10.62 1.79
C GLN A 92 -4.26 11.85 2.62
N LYS A 93 -3.92 11.85 3.92
CA LYS A 93 -4.10 12.99 4.83
C LYS A 93 -3.43 14.27 4.29
N HIS A 94 -2.26 14.12 3.67
CA HIS A 94 -1.46 15.22 3.14
C HIS A 94 -1.50 15.38 1.62
N GLN A 95 -2.34 14.60 0.93
CA GLN A 95 -2.46 14.59 -0.54
C GLN A 95 -1.12 14.39 -1.28
N LEU A 96 -0.25 13.54 -0.73
CA LEU A 96 1.06 13.24 -1.29
C LEU A 96 0.98 12.14 -2.36
N ASP A 97 1.90 12.20 -3.31
CA ASP A 97 2.21 11.06 -4.16
C ASP A 97 3.03 10.03 -3.37
N ILE A 98 2.80 8.74 -3.63
CA ILE A 98 3.38 7.64 -2.85
C ILE A 98 4.02 6.57 -3.76
N PRO A 99 5.25 6.12 -3.47
CA PRO A 99 5.88 5.02 -4.21
C PRO A 99 5.16 3.69 -3.94
N CYS A 100 4.90 2.94 -5.01
CA CYS A 100 4.09 1.74 -4.99
C CYS A 100 4.78 0.59 -5.72
N LEU A 101 4.76 -0.59 -5.11
CA LEU A 101 4.92 -1.87 -5.80
C LEU A 101 3.54 -2.41 -6.16
N ILE A 102 3.30 -2.55 -7.45
CA ILE A 102 1.98 -2.88 -7.98
C ILE A 102 2.00 -4.32 -8.48
N SER A 103 1.15 -5.15 -7.91
CA SER A 103 0.74 -6.43 -8.51
C SER A 103 -0.35 -6.15 -9.55
N ASP A 104 0.05 -6.06 -10.81
CA ASP A 104 -0.83 -5.74 -11.92
C ASP A 104 -1.45 -7.01 -12.53
N PHE A 105 -2.70 -7.28 -12.19
CA PHE A 105 -3.46 -8.44 -12.67
C PHE A 105 -4.20 -8.19 -13.98
N ILE A 106 -4.28 -6.93 -14.44
CA ILE A 106 -5.09 -6.51 -15.58
C ILE A 106 -4.27 -5.88 -16.71
N GLY A 107 -2.95 -5.74 -16.52
CA GLY A 107 -2.07 -5.11 -17.50
C GLY A 107 -2.36 -3.62 -17.67
N LYS A 108 -2.78 -2.94 -16.58
CA LYS A 108 -3.07 -1.50 -16.59
C LYS A 108 -1.82 -0.67 -16.88
N PHE A 109 -0.66 -1.15 -16.44
CA PHE A 109 0.60 -0.41 -16.51
C PHE A 109 1.48 -0.96 -17.63
N VAL A 110 1.75 -0.11 -18.64
CA VAL A 110 2.49 -0.45 -19.87
C VAL A 110 4.00 -0.43 -19.65
N GLU A 111 4.46 0.24 -18.60
CA GLU A 111 5.86 0.38 -18.21
C GLU A 111 6.54 -1.00 -18.04
N PRO A 112 7.88 -1.10 -18.21
CA PRO A 112 8.58 -2.37 -18.07
C PRO A 112 8.34 -3.03 -16.70
N GLU A 113 8.35 -4.36 -16.69
CA GLU A 113 8.32 -5.13 -15.45
C GLU A 113 9.61 -4.87 -14.67
N LEU A 114 9.49 -4.81 -13.34
CA LEU A 114 10.68 -4.90 -12.51
C LEU A 114 11.29 -6.29 -12.70
N ASP A 115 12.61 -6.36 -12.84
CA ASP A 115 13.30 -7.64 -12.82
C ASP A 115 13.08 -8.34 -11.47
N LEU A 116 13.30 -9.66 -11.47
CA LEU A 116 13.04 -10.51 -10.30
C LEU A 116 13.93 -10.16 -9.11
N ALA A 117 15.18 -9.75 -9.34
CA ALA A 117 16.12 -9.41 -8.28
C ALA A 117 15.72 -8.10 -7.58
N THR A 118 15.39 -7.07 -8.38
CA THR A 118 14.88 -5.80 -7.88
C THR A 118 13.58 -6.00 -7.10
N THR A 119 12.67 -6.83 -7.63
CA THR A 119 11.41 -7.17 -6.95
C THR A 119 11.66 -7.88 -5.62
N GLN A 120 12.56 -8.87 -5.59
CA GLN A 120 12.89 -9.60 -4.35
C GLN A 120 13.49 -8.67 -3.30
N THR A 121 14.49 -7.86 -3.66
CA THR A 121 15.14 -6.91 -2.74
C THR A 121 14.12 -5.97 -2.11
N MET A 122 13.21 -5.39 -2.89
CA MET A 122 12.18 -4.49 -2.35
C MET A 122 11.14 -5.21 -1.48
N LEU A 123 10.76 -6.45 -1.83
CA LEU A 123 9.85 -7.25 -1.01
C LEU A 123 10.48 -7.69 0.32
N TYR A 124 11.78 -7.99 0.33
CA TYR A 124 12.53 -8.30 1.55
C TYR A 124 12.59 -7.08 2.48
N ALA A 125 12.93 -5.90 1.94
CA ALA A 125 12.91 -4.66 2.71
C ALA A 125 11.53 -4.40 3.35
N ILE A 126 10.43 -4.61 2.61
CA ILE A 126 9.07 -4.46 3.15
C ILE A 126 8.78 -5.48 4.27
N ARG A 127 9.27 -6.72 4.15
CA ARG A 127 9.06 -7.77 5.17
C ARG A 127 9.82 -7.50 6.45
N GLU A 128 11.08 -7.07 6.38
CA GLU A 128 11.90 -6.78 7.57
C GLU A 128 11.34 -5.60 8.38
N ILE A 129 10.77 -4.60 7.71
CA ILE A 129 10.10 -3.48 8.36
C ILE A 129 8.88 -3.96 9.16
N VAL A 130 8.13 -4.96 8.69
CA VAL A 130 6.98 -5.44 9.46
C VAL A 130 7.41 -6.32 10.63
N VAL A 131 8.51 -7.05 10.50
CA VAL A 131 9.08 -7.78 11.64
C VAL A 131 9.54 -6.81 12.73
N THR A 132 10.07 -5.65 12.36
CA THR A 132 10.46 -4.61 13.33
C THR A 132 9.26 -3.82 13.87
N ASP A 133 8.25 -3.50 13.05
CA ASP A 133 7.00 -2.86 13.49
C ASP A 133 6.16 -3.76 14.42
N VAL A 134 6.18 -5.09 14.24
CA VAL A 134 5.49 -6.04 15.13
C VAL A 134 6.38 -6.41 16.32
N GLY A 135 7.70 -6.43 16.15
CA GLY A 135 8.68 -6.78 17.18
C GLY A 135 8.84 -5.74 18.28
N LEU A 136 8.48 -4.47 18.05
CA LEU A 136 8.47 -3.43 19.09
C LEU A 136 7.29 -3.54 20.07
N TRP A 137 6.30 -4.39 19.81
CA TRP A 137 5.10 -4.54 20.66
C TRP A 137 4.94 -5.94 21.27
N ALA A 138 5.91 -6.84 21.10
CA ALA A 138 5.92 -8.17 21.71
C ALA A 138 6.74 -8.25 23.02
N LYS A 139 7.20 -7.11 23.57
CA LYS A 139 7.79 -7.02 24.91
C LYS A 139 7.23 -5.83 25.67
N VAL A 140 6.02 -5.99 26.20
CA VAL A 140 5.56 -5.31 27.43
C VAL A 140 4.86 -6.36 28.27
#